data_AF-A0A1I2MSZ2-F1
#
_entry.id   AF-A0A1I2MSZ2-F1
#
_cell.length_a   1.000
_cell.length_b   1.000
_cell.length_c   1.000
_cell.angle_alpha   90.00
_cell.angle_beta   90.00
_cell.angle_gamma   90.00
#
_symmetry.space_group_name_H-M   'P 1'
#
loop_
_entity.id
_entity.type
_entity.pdbx_description
1 polymer ?
#
loop_
_entity_poly.entity_id
_entity_poly.type
_entity_poly.pdbx_seq_one_letter_code
_entity_poly.pdbx_strand_id
1 'polypeptide(L)'
;MIDSFLYEYLRGNKKLIRYMNEGKLSRSDFYPLAIAQLELLKQADPKNPSYVSCQAEFYHLDGHLRRAGELYRQVLEMEPPMELKEKEKRWIQKFCPLLLTTSKECFPLRDVVAIHHPTSPLIGYHLFWEDDYDFPDDCEPSDHEAIWIQYDPEREEVVKVMCWFHSRIIESEFAVKEAHNNRQRAIIRVEWGKHGSLLCGWESMRDPLTGIPLRKWLRKNYEQVKSGGRMPAHPLKKFWPAGFDGTFEEYTDFSVPVDPREWLREKPLMFKTQWANAALFTQALHYNFHPKMEWPNRAHRALRGS
;
A
#
# COMPACT_ATOMS: atom_id res chain seq x y z
N MET A 1 -20.73 -21.93 -31.12
CA MET A 1 -20.47 -20.64 -31.81
C MET A 1 -19.97 -19.59 -30.82
N ILE A 2 -20.64 -19.41 -29.67
CA ILE A 2 -20.17 -18.51 -28.62
C ILE A 2 -18.77 -18.86 -28.08
N ASP A 3 -18.43 -20.15 -27.99
CA ASP A 3 -17.12 -20.60 -27.47
C ASP A 3 -15.93 -20.08 -28.28
N SER A 4 -16.07 -19.99 -29.61
CA SER A 4 -15.04 -19.42 -30.48
C SER A 4 -14.86 -17.92 -30.23
N PHE A 5 -15.95 -17.19 -29.98
CA PHE A 5 -15.89 -15.77 -29.61
C PHE A 5 -15.33 -15.56 -28.20
N LEU A 6 -15.67 -16.43 -27.24
CA LEU A 6 -15.10 -16.41 -25.90
C LEU A 6 -13.59 -16.69 -25.91
N TYR A 7 -13.16 -17.63 -26.74
CA TYR A 7 -11.75 -17.90 -26.95
C TYR A 7 -10.99 -16.69 -27.51
N GLU A 8 -11.52 -16.04 -28.55
CA GLU A 8 -10.92 -14.82 -29.10
C GLU A 8 -10.93 -13.66 -28.10
N TYR A 9 -11.99 -13.51 -27.30
CA TYR A 9 -12.05 -12.52 -26.21
C TYR A 9 -10.97 -12.76 -25.15
N LEU A 10 -10.82 -14.00 -24.67
CA LEU A 10 -9.76 -14.37 -23.72
C LEU A 10 -8.36 -14.09 -24.28
N ARG A 11 -8.15 -14.39 -25.57
CA ARG A 11 -6.90 -14.09 -26.27
C ARG A 11 -6.66 -12.58 -26.41
N GLY A 12 -7.70 -11.81 -26.68
CA GLY A 12 -7.68 -10.35 -26.71
C GLY A 12 -7.27 -9.76 -25.38
N ASN A 13 -7.90 -10.18 -24.28
CA ASN A 13 -7.56 -9.73 -22.93
C ASN A 13 -6.11 -10.05 -22.54
N LYS A 14 -5.60 -11.24 -22.88
CA LYS A 14 -4.18 -11.58 -22.68
C LYS A 14 -3.24 -10.62 -23.45
N LYS A 15 -3.60 -10.21 -24.67
CA LYS A 15 -2.82 -9.22 -25.44
C LYS A 15 -2.89 -7.82 -24.82
N LEU A 16 -4.06 -7.39 -24.33
CA LEU A 16 -4.21 -6.11 -23.64
C LEU A 16 -3.34 -6.04 -22.38
N ILE A 17 -3.33 -7.09 -21.55
CA ILE A 17 -2.45 -7.17 -20.38
C ILE A 17 -0.97 -7.06 -20.78
N ARG A 18 -0.57 -7.74 -21.87
CA ARG A 18 0.80 -7.61 -22.39
C ARG A 18 1.11 -6.18 -22.84
N TYR A 19 0.20 -5.53 -23.57
CA TYR A 19 0.39 -4.15 -24.02
C TYR A 19 0.44 -3.14 -22.87
N MET A 20 -0.33 -3.36 -21.80
CA MET A 20 -0.22 -2.63 -20.55
C MET A 20 1.18 -2.77 -19.94
N ASN A 21 1.69 -4.00 -19.82
CA ASN A 21 3.03 -4.25 -19.28
C ASN A 21 4.16 -3.69 -20.15
N GLU A 22 3.96 -3.62 -21.47
CA GLU A 22 4.87 -3.01 -22.44
C GLU A 22 4.75 -1.47 -22.49
N GLY A 23 3.83 -0.87 -21.73
CA GLY A 23 3.60 0.59 -21.73
C GLY A 23 2.95 1.13 -23.01
N LYS A 24 2.35 0.26 -23.82
CA LYS A 24 1.64 0.64 -25.06
C LYS A 24 0.21 1.14 -24.81
N LEU A 25 -0.31 0.89 -23.62
CA LEU A 25 -1.60 1.37 -23.15
C LEU A 25 -1.37 2.03 -21.78
N SER A 26 -2.06 3.14 -21.55
CA SER A 26 -2.05 3.80 -20.25
C SER A 26 -2.98 3.08 -19.28
N ARG A 27 -2.77 3.28 -17.98
CA ARG A 27 -3.67 2.73 -16.95
C ARG A 27 -5.09 3.27 -17.10
N SER A 28 -5.22 4.55 -17.45
CA SER A 28 -6.51 5.20 -17.74
C SER A 28 -7.26 4.56 -18.92
N ASP A 29 -6.55 3.99 -19.91
CA ASP A 29 -7.23 3.27 -21.01
C ASP A 29 -7.82 1.93 -20.53
N PHE A 30 -7.22 1.33 -19.49
CA PHE A 30 -7.60 0.01 -18.99
C PHE A 30 -8.75 0.06 -17.98
N TYR A 31 -8.84 1.12 -17.16
CA TYR A 31 -9.85 1.19 -16.10
C TYR A 31 -11.30 1.08 -16.61
N PRO A 32 -11.73 1.75 -17.70
CA PRO A 32 -13.08 1.60 -18.22
C PRO A 32 -13.44 0.16 -18.60
N LEU A 33 -12.47 -0.58 -19.18
CA LEU A 33 -12.65 -1.99 -19.53
C LEU A 33 -12.83 -2.86 -18.28
N ALA A 34 -11.96 -2.68 -17.27
CA ALA A 34 -12.04 -3.42 -16.02
C ALA A 34 -13.36 -3.15 -15.28
N ILE A 35 -13.78 -1.88 -15.23
CA ILE A 35 -15.05 -1.45 -14.61
C ILE A 35 -16.25 -2.09 -15.31
N ALA A 36 -16.27 -2.10 -16.65
CA ALA A 36 -17.35 -2.72 -17.42
C ALA A 36 -17.41 -4.24 -17.20
N GLN A 37 -16.26 -4.91 -17.14
CA GLN A 37 -16.21 -6.35 -16.83
C GLN A 37 -16.74 -6.65 -15.43
N LEU A 38 -16.36 -5.85 -14.43
CA LEU A 38 -16.84 -5.98 -13.05
C LEU A 38 -18.35 -5.72 -12.93
N GLU A 39 -18.89 -4.82 -13.74
CA GLU A 39 -20.34 -4.59 -13.79
C GLU A 39 -21.10 -5.84 -14.26
N LEU A 40 -20.61 -6.53 -15.29
CA LEU A 40 -21.19 -7.81 -15.73
C LEU A 40 -21.06 -8.91 -14.67
N LEU A 41 -19.93 -8.97 -13.97
CA LEU A 41 -19.72 -9.93 -12.88
C LEU A 41 -20.67 -9.68 -11.70
N LYS A 42 -20.89 -8.41 -11.32
CA LYS A 42 -21.89 -8.03 -10.32
C LYS A 42 -23.31 -8.40 -10.75
N GLN A 43 -23.65 -8.27 -12.02
CA GLN A 43 -24.97 -8.70 -12.51
C GLN A 43 -25.15 -10.21 -12.42
N ALA A 44 -24.10 -10.98 -12.73
CA ALA A 44 -24.13 -12.44 -12.66
C ALA A 44 -24.11 -12.98 -11.21
N ASP A 45 -23.39 -12.31 -10.31
CA ASP A 45 -23.24 -12.69 -8.89
C ASP A 45 -23.30 -11.45 -7.98
N PRO A 46 -24.50 -10.88 -7.76
CA PRO A 46 -24.67 -9.60 -7.06
C PRO A 46 -24.37 -9.66 -5.56
N LYS A 47 -24.25 -10.87 -4.99
CA LYS A 47 -23.96 -11.06 -3.56
C LYS A 47 -22.47 -11.11 -3.26
N ASN A 48 -21.61 -10.99 -4.27
CA ASN A 48 -20.18 -11.08 -4.10
C ASN A 48 -19.54 -9.70 -3.86
N PRO A 49 -19.19 -9.36 -2.62
CA PRO A 49 -18.65 -8.03 -2.28
C PRO A 49 -17.29 -7.76 -2.94
N SER A 50 -16.54 -8.81 -3.34
CA SER A 50 -15.22 -8.62 -3.97
C SER A 50 -15.30 -7.93 -5.33
N TYR A 51 -16.36 -8.15 -6.11
CA TYR A 51 -16.56 -7.45 -7.38
C TYR A 51 -16.91 -5.97 -7.17
N VAL A 52 -17.70 -5.67 -6.15
CA VAL A 52 -18.05 -4.29 -5.76
C VAL A 52 -16.82 -3.54 -5.26
N SER A 53 -16.03 -4.17 -4.38
CA SER A 53 -14.77 -3.61 -3.86
C SER A 53 -13.76 -3.34 -4.97
N CYS A 54 -13.52 -4.32 -5.85
CA CYS A 54 -12.61 -4.15 -6.98
C CYS A 54 -13.06 -3.04 -7.93
N GLN A 55 -14.38 -2.89 -8.16
CA GLN A 55 -14.91 -1.81 -8.99
C GLN A 55 -14.73 -0.44 -8.32
N ALA A 56 -14.90 -0.37 -6.99
CA ALA A 56 -14.63 0.84 -6.22
C ALA A 56 -13.15 1.26 -6.33
N GLU A 57 -12.22 0.31 -6.21
CA GLU A 57 -10.78 0.55 -6.38
C GLU A 57 -10.45 1.09 -7.78
N PHE A 58 -11.03 0.54 -8.84
CA PHE A 58 -10.80 1.06 -10.19
C PHE A 58 -11.40 2.46 -10.41
N TYR A 59 -12.59 2.73 -9.90
CA TYR A 59 -13.13 4.11 -9.94
C TYR A 59 -12.26 5.07 -9.13
N HIS A 60 -11.70 4.62 -8.01
CA HIS A 60 -10.83 5.41 -7.16
C HIS A 60 -9.51 5.74 -7.88
N LEU A 61 -8.87 4.74 -8.49
CA LEU A 61 -7.68 4.89 -9.33
C LEU A 61 -7.90 5.78 -10.57
N ASP A 62 -9.14 5.86 -11.07
CA ASP A 62 -9.53 6.70 -12.21
C ASP A 62 -10.01 8.11 -11.77
N GLY A 63 -9.91 8.45 -10.49
CA GLY A 63 -10.30 9.76 -9.96
C GLY A 63 -11.82 9.97 -9.81
N HIS A 64 -12.64 8.95 -10.03
CA HIS A 64 -14.09 8.98 -9.86
C HIS A 64 -14.50 8.77 -8.39
N LEU A 65 -13.99 9.62 -7.49
CA LEU A 65 -14.08 9.46 -6.02
C LEU A 65 -15.51 9.31 -5.48
N ARG A 66 -16.49 10.00 -6.07
CA ARG A 66 -17.89 9.87 -5.65
C ARG A 66 -18.43 8.46 -5.90
N ARG A 67 -18.17 7.91 -7.09
CA ARG A 67 -18.57 6.54 -7.46
C ARG A 67 -17.83 5.50 -6.64
N ALA A 68 -16.53 5.71 -6.43
CA ALA A 68 -15.73 4.86 -5.54
C ALA A 68 -16.33 4.84 -4.12
N GLY A 69 -16.64 6.01 -3.55
CA GLY A 69 -17.23 6.12 -2.22
C GLY A 69 -18.63 5.51 -2.09
N GLU A 70 -19.46 5.57 -3.15
CA GLU A 70 -20.75 4.87 -3.20
C GLU A 70 -20.56 3.36 -3.12
N LEU A 71 -19.66 2.81 -3.92
CA LEU A 71 -19.38 1.36 -3.95
C LEU A 71 -18.68 0.89 -2.68
N TYR A 72 -17.74 1.66 -2.12
CA TYR A 72 -17.12 1.31 -0.83
C TYR A 72 -18.14 1.27 0.30
N ARG A 73 -19.11 2.20 0.34
CA ARG A 73 -20.22 2.13 1.31
C ARG A 73 -21.07 0.87 1.08
N GLN A 74 -21.39 0.55 -0.17
CA GLN A 74 -22.10 -0.69 -0.50
C GLN A 74 -21.34 -1.94 -0.03
N VAL A 75 -20.01 -1.99 -0.19
CA VAL A 75 -19.18 -3.10 0.33
C VAL A 75 -19.34 -3.24 1.84
N LEU A 76 -19.29 -2.14 2.60
CA LEU A 76 -19.45 -2.18 4.05
C LEU A 76 -20.91 -2.40 4.50
N GLU A 77 -21.90 -2.16 3.64
CA GLU A 77 -23.29 -2.57 3.89
C GLU A 77 -23.45 -4.09 3.70
N MET A 78 -22.77 -4.67 2.71
CA MET A 78 -22.77 -6.12 2.46
C MET A 78 -22.00 -6.89 3.54
N GLU A 79 -20.83 -6.38 3.93
CA GLU A 79 -19.95 -6.98 4.93
C GLU A 79 -19.40 -5.89 5.86
N PRO A 80 -20.16 -5.53 6.91
CA PRO A 80 -19.78 -4.45 7.82
C PRO A 80 -18.51 -4.78 8.62
N PRO A 81 -17.71 -3.76 9.00
CA PRO A 81 -16.60 -3.96 9.92
C PRO A 81 -17.08 -4.62 11.21
N MET A 82 -16.30 -5.58 11.68
CA MET A 82 -16.53 -6.25 12.96
C MET A 82 -16.05 -5.36 14.11
N GLU A 83 -16.67 -5.51 15.27
CA GLU A 83 -16.14 -4.91 16.49
C GLU A 83 -14.79 -5.54 16.87
N LEU A 84 -13.81 -4.69 17.17
CA LEU A 84 -12.51 -5.11 17.69
C LEU A 84 -12.62 -5.48 19.17
N LYS A 85 -12.22 -6.72 19.49
CA LYS A 85 -12.08 -7.16 20.88
C LYS A 85 -10.88 -6.49 21.54
N GLU A 86 -10.90 -6.34 22.87
CA GLU A 86 -9.77 -5.76 23.62
C GLU A 86 -8.45 -6.50 23.39
N LYS A 87 -8.49 -7.83 23.23
CA LYS A 87 -7.29 -8.61 22.89
C LYS A 87 -6.70 -8.21 21.54
N GLU A 88 -7.56 -7.91 20.56
CA GLU A 88 -7.18 -7.52 19.20
C GLU A 88 -6.63 -6.08 19.17
N LYS A 89 -7.26 -5.15 19.90
CA LYS A 89 -6.72 -3.80 20.11
C LYS A 89 -5.32 -3.85 20.74
N ARG A 90 -5.13 -4.71 21.74
CA ARG A 90 -3.81 -4.93 22.35
C ARG A 90 -2.81 -5.53 21.37
N TRP A 91 -3.22 -6.47 20.50
CA TRP A 91 -2.34 -7.01 19.47
C TRP A 91 -1.93 -5.96 18.44
N ILE A 92 -2.86 -5.11 17.99
CA ILE A 92 -2.56 -3.95 17.14
C ILE A 92 -1.48 -3.08 17.79
N GLN A 93 -1.60 -2.77 19.07
CA GLN A 93 -0.60 -1.97 19.78
C GLN A 93 0.74 -2.70 19.98
N LYS A 94 0.70 -4.00 20.30
CA LYS A 94 1.88 -4.84 20.56
C LYS A 94 2.73 -5.04 19.31
N PHE A 95 2.08 -5.31 18.18
CA PHE A 95 2.74 -5.60 16.90
C PHE A 95 2.89 -4.37 16.00
N CYS A 96 2.51 -3.19 16.48
CA CYS A 96 2.67 -1.94 15.74
C CYS A 96 4.15 -1.71 15.41
N PRO A 97 4.51 -1.56 14.11
CA PRO A 97 5.90 -1.37 13.73
C PRO A 97 6.48 -0.08 14.31
N LEU A 98 7.80 -0.03 14.45
CA LEU A 98 8.55 1.20 14.62
C LEU A 98 9.04 1.65 13.25
N LEU A 99 8.84 2.91 12.91
CA LEU A 99 9.34 3.47 11.65
C LEU A 99 10.65 4.20 11.92
N LEU A 100 11.57 4.11 10.97
CA LEU A 100 12.83 4.81 10.96
C LEU A 100 12.95 5.63 9.68
N THR A 101 13.03 6.95 9.81
CA THR A 101 13.20 7.91 8.72
C THR A 101 14.62 8.50 8.76
N THR A 102 14.94 9.31 7.75
CA THR A 102 16.15 10.14 7.79
C THR A 102 15.87 11.43 8.58
N SER A 103 16.93 12.07 9.13
CA SER A 103 16.80 13.36 9.80
C SER A 103 16.38 14.51 8.89
N LYS A 104 16.39 14.29 7.58
CA LYS A 104 16.02 15.26 6.56
C LYS A 104 14.63 15.00 5.97
N GLU A 105 13.87 14.01 6.48
CA GLU A 105 12.51 13.71 6.01
C GLU A 105 11.68 14.99 5.89
N CYS A 106 11.14 15.21 4.69
CA CYS A 106 10.45 16.44 4.33
C CYS A 106 8.93 16.33 4.45
N PHE A 107 8.39 15.11 4.44
CA PHE A 107 6.96 14.86 4.60
C PHE A 107 6.71 14.12 5.91
N PRO A 108 6.09 14.77 6.92
CA PRO A 108 5.76 14.10 8.17
C PRO A 108 4.65 13.06 7.97
N LEU A 109 4.62 12.08 8.88
CA LEU A 109 3.52 11.14 8.99
C LEU A 109 2.27 11.88 9.50
N ARG A 110 1.19 11.85 8.73
CA ARG A 110 -0.05 12.58 9.01
C ARG A 110 -1.05 11.74 9.77
N ASP A 111 -1.32 10.54 9.30
CA ASP A 111 -2.29 9.61 9.89
C ASP A 111 -1.78 8.17 9.84
N VAL A 112 -2.28 7.36 10.77
CA VAL A 112 -2.03 5.92 10.83
C VAL A 112 -3.36 5.22 11.05
N VAL A 113 -3.64 4.21 10.24
CA VAL A 113 -4.81 3.35 10.40
C VAL A 113 -4.37 1.90 10.52
N ALA A 114 -4.82 1.21 11.56
CA ALA A 114 -4.58 -0.21 11.74
C ALA A 114 -5.84 -1.02 11.41
N ILE A 115 -5.70 -2.04 10.58
CA ILE A 115 -6.80 -2.90 10.15
C ILE A 115 -6.44 -4.35 10.47
N HIS A 116 -7.20 -4.96 11.36
CA HIS A 116 -7.07 -6.37 11.69
C HIS A 116 -7.87 -7.21 10.70
N HIS A 117 -7.25 -8.22 10.11
CA HIS A 117 -7.93 -9.16 9.21
C HIS A 117 -8.99 -9.97 9.99
N PRO A 118 -10.22 -10.18 9.49
CA PRO A 118 -11.30 -10.76 10.28
C PRO A 118 -11.05 -12.22 10.66
N THR A 119 -10.40 -12.98 9.77
CA THR A 119 -10.24 -14.45 9.87
C THR A 119 -8.79 -14.94 9.90
N SER A 120 -7.80 -14.04 9.82
CA SER A 120 -6.37 -14.39 9.80
C SER A 120 -5.63 -13.58 10.86
N PRO A 121 -4.58 -14.12 11.51
CA PRO A 121 -3.77 -13.37 12.46
C PRO A 121 -2.81 -12.45 11.71
N LEU A 122 -3.38 -11.44 11.06
CA LEU A 122 -2.73 -10.50 10.16
C LEU A 122 -3.27 -9.10 10.43
N ILE A 123 -2.36 -8.14 10.55
CA ILE A 123 -2.70 -6.73 10.78
C ILE A 123 -2.05 -5.90 9.67
N GLY A 124 -2.84 -5.11 8.96
CA GLY A 124 -2.37 -4.07 8.06
C GLY A 124 -2.22 -2.75 8.80
N TYR A 125 -1.05 -2.11 8.70
CA TYR A 125 -0.81 -0.74 9.15
C TYR A 125 -0.66 0.12 7.92
N HIS A 126 -1.60 1.05 7.75
CA HIS A 126 -1.67 2.00 6.67
C HIS A 126 -1.12 3.34 7.16
N LEU A 127 -0.07 3.81 6.50
CA LEU A 127 0.67 5.02 6.84
C LEU A 127 0.32 6.08 5.79
N PHE A 128 0.01 7.30 6.22
CA PHE A 128 -0.30 8.40 5.32
C PHE A 128 0.69 9.53 5.56
N TRP A 129 1.64 9.70 4.66
CA TRP A 129 2.63 10.78 4.69
C TRP A 129 2.07 12.01 3.99
N GLU A 130 2.57 13.20 4.34
CA GLU A 130 2.00 14.45 3.82
C GLU A 130 1.94 14.53 2.29
N ASP A 131 2.93 13.99 1.57
CA ASP A 131 2.97 14.00 0.11
C ASP A 131 3.94 12.93 -0.44
N ASP A 132 4.09 12.81 -1.77
CA ASP A 132 5.16 12.07 -2.45
C ASP A 132 6.02 13.04 -3.27
N TYR A 133 7.31 13.06 -3.01
CA TYR A 133 8.27 13.97 -3.65
C TYR A 133 8.29 13.84 -5.17
N ASP A 134 8.00 12.66 -5.72
CA ASP A 134 7.92 12.45 -7.16
C ASP A 134 6.53 12.73 -7.73
N PHE A 135 5.48 12.97 -6.95
CA PHE A 135 4.12 13.11 -7.47
C PHE A 135 3.38 14.39 -7.08
N PRO A 136 3.94 15.58 -7.37
CA PRO A 136 3.27 16.85 -7.06
C PRO A 136 2.01 17.14 -7.91
N ASP A 137 1.61 16.26 -8.82
CA ASP A 137 0.57 16.46 -9.84
C ASP A 137 -0.46 15.32 -9.91
N ASP A 138 -0.42 14.35 -9.00
CA ASP A 138 -1.37 13.22 -9.00
C ASP A 138 -2.70 13.55 -8.30
N CYS A 139 -2.82 14.74 -7.71
CA CYS A 139 -3.98 15.22 -6.96
C CYS A 139 -4.29 14.37 -5.72
N GLU A 140 -3.31 13.63 -5.21
CA GLU A 140 -3.42 12.86 -3.98
C GLU A 140 -2.81 13.68 -2.83
N PRO A 141 -3.59 13.99 -1.79
CA PRO A 141 -3.15 14.87 -0.70
C PRO A 141 -2.28 14.16 0.36
N SER A 142 -1.82 12.95 0.05
CA SER A 142 -0.97 12.14 0.92
C SER A 142 -0.42 10.93 0.16
N ASP A 143 0.83 10.58 0.43
CA ASP A 143 1.36 9.27 0.03
C ASP A 143 0.91 8.19 1.02
N HIS A 144 0.23 7.16 0.51
CA HIS A 144 -0.30 6.06 1.31
C HIS A 144 0.65 4.88 1.25
N GLU A 145 1.27 4.47 2.34
CA GLU A 145 2.09 3.26 2.46
C GLU A 145 1.46 2.17 3.32
N ALA A 146 1.86 0.91 3.11
CA ALA A 146 1.26 -0.24 3.80
C ALA A 146 2.28 -1.24 4.31
N ILE A 147 2.09 -1.68 5.55
CA ILE A 147 2.87 -2.72 6.23
C ILE A 147 1.91 -3.79 6.71
N TRP A 148 2.25 -5.06 6.53
CA TRP A 148 1.46 -6.18 7.06
C TRP A 148 2.29 -7.02 8.02
N ILE A 149 1.76 -7.24 9.22
CA ILE A 149 2.36 -8.06 10.27
C ILE A 149 1.50 -9.29 10.48
N GLN A 150 2.04 -10.46 10.15
CA GLN A 150 1.44 -11.74 10.52
C GLN A 150 2.03 -12.19 11.85
N TYR A 151 1.18 -12.72 12.72
CA TYR A 151 1.59 -13.17 14.05
C TYR A 151 0.98 -14.53 14.41
N ASP A 152 1.54 -15.17 15.42
CA ASP A 152 0.99 -16.35 16.08
C ASP A 152 0.11 -15.86 17.25
N PRO A 153 -1.21 -16.12 17.27
CA PRO A 153 -2.10 -15.64 18.33
C PRO A 153 -1.96 -16.41 19.66
N GLU A 154 -1.38 -17.60 19.66
CA GLU A 154 -1.15 -18.42 20.86
C GLU A 154 0.14 -17.98 21.56
N ARG A 155 1.23 -17.86 20.79
CA ARG A 155 2.54 -17.41 21.30
C ARG A 155 2.66 -15.89 21.39
N GLU A 156 1.80 -15.19 20.67
CA GLU A 156 1.84 -13.74 20.49
C GLU A 156 3.20 -13.23 19.99
N GLU A 157 3.70 -13.90 18.96
CA GLU A 157 4.96 -13.61 18.31
C GLU A 157 4.74 -13.25 16.84
N VAL A 158 5.54 -12.33 16.31
CA VAL A 158 5.56 -12.04 14.87
C VAL A 158 6.11 -13.26 14.13
N VAL A 159 5.44 -13.66 13.05
CA VAL A 159 5.88 -14.77 12.19
C VAL A 159 6.19 -14.32 10.76
N LYS A 160 5.65 -13.17 10.34
CA LYS A 160 5.93 -12.60 9.02
C LYS A 160 5.82 -11.08 9.04
N VAL A 161 6.77 -10.42 8.37
CA VAL A 161 6.77 -8.97 8.14
C VAL A 161 6.80 -8.74 6.64
N MET A 162 5.83 -7.97 6.15
CA MET A 162 5.71 -7.57 4.76
C MET A 162 5.51 -6.06 4.69
N CYS A 163 6.03 -5.41 3.65
CA CYS A 163 5.73 -4.00 3.39
C CYS A 163 5.61 -3.72 1.91
N TRP A 164 4.95 -2.61 1.60
CA TRP A 164 4.89 -2.07 0.26
C TRP A 164 6.18 -1.31 -0.07
N PHE A 165 6.76 -1.60 -1.22
CA PHE A 165 7.95 -0.94 -1.75
C PHE A 165 7.74 -0.68 -3.24
N HIS A 166 7.49 0.57 -3.63
CA HIS A 166 7.37 1.00 -5.04
C HIS A 166 6.55 0.06 -5.94
N SER A 167 5.28 -0.16 -5.58
CA SER A 167 4.33 -1.06 -6.28
C SER A 167 4.54 -2.56 -6.07
N ARG A 168 5.34 -2.97 -5.08
CA ARG A 168 5.65 -4.37 -4.77
C ARG A 168 5.45 -4.66 -3.30
N ILE A 169 5.25 -5.94 -2.99
CA ILE A 169 5.30 -6.43 -1.62
C ILE A 169 6.63 -7.15 -1.44
N ILE A 170 7.39 -6.73 -0.44
CA ILE A 170 8.62 -7.41 -0.03
C ILE A 170 8.43 -8.03 1.35
N GLU A 171 9.15 -9.13 1.62
CA GLU A 171 9.11 -9.85 2.89
C GLU A 171 10.53 -10.28 3.30
N SER A 172 10.75 -10.44 4.61
CA SER A 172 12.08 -10.76 5.15
C SER A 172 12.01 -11.59 6.42
N GLU A 173 12.71 -12.72 6.44
CA GLU A 173 12.94 -13.49 7.68
C GLU A 173 13.82 -12.73 8.68
N PHE A 174 14.74 -11.88 8.20
CA PHE A 174 15.55 -11.04 9.07
C PHE A 174 14.71 -9.99 9.80
N ALA A 175 13.65 -9.48 9.16
CA ALA A 175 12.72 -8.55 9.82
C ALA A 175 11.89 -9.23 10.92
N VAL A 176 11.60 -10.53 10.81
CA VAL A 176 10.96 -11.29 11.89
C VAL A 176 11.90 -11.41 13.10
N LYS A 177 13.16 -11.77 12.86
CA LYS A 177 14.18 -11.84 13.93
C LYS A 177 14.42 -10.48 14.58
N GLU A 178 14.49 -9.41 13.79
CA GLU A 178 14.59 -8.04 14.28
C GLU A 178 13.38 -7.67 15.15
N ALA A 179 12.17 -8.03 14.72
CA ALA A 179 10.95 -7.81 15.52
C ALA A 179 11.01 -8.54 16.86
N HIS A 180 11.46 -9.80 16.90
CA HIS A 180 11.61 -10.55 18.15
C HIS A 180 12.57 -9.86 19.12
N ASN A 181 13.71 -9.39 18.61
CA ASN A 181 14.70 -8.63 19.39
C ASN A 181 14.18 -7.26 19.85
N ASN A 182 13.14 -6.73 19.19
CA ASN A 182 12.52 -5.45 19.48
C ASN A 182 11.11 -5.60 20.08
N ARG A 183 10.94 -6.54 21.01
CA ARG A 183 9.67 -6.76 21.75
C ARG A 183 8.47 -7.00 20.84
N GLN A 184 8.67 -7.79 19.78
CA GLN A 184 7.67 -8.12 18.76
C GLN A 184 7.26 -6.95 17.86
N ARG A 185 8.02 -5.86 17.83
CA ARG A 185 7.79 -4.72 16.93
C ARG A 185 8.76 -4.75 15.76
N ALA A 186 8.24 -4.99 14.56
CA ALA A 186 9.04 -4.87 13.34
C ALA A 186 9.60 -3.44 13.20
N ILE A 187 10.82 -3.32 12.68
CA ILE A 187 11.43 -2.02 12.37
C ILE A 187 11.39 -1.84 10.85
N ILE A 188 10.80 -0.72 10.41
CA ILE A 188 10.59 -0.40 9.01
C ILE A 188 11.37 0.86 8.69
N ARG A 189 12.21 0.79 7.66
CA ARG A 189 13.02 1.92 7.20
C ARG A 189 12.29 2.60 6.06
N VAL A 190 12.07 3.91 6.16
CA VAL A 190 11.22 4.66 5.24
C VAL A 190 12.11 5.55 4.38
N GLU A 191 12.08 5.32 3.07
CA GLU A 191 12.84 6.11 2.10
C GLU A 191 12.40 7.58 2.10
N TRP A 192 13.38 8.49 2.10
CA TRP A 192 13.11 9.93 2.12
C TRP A 192 12.20 10.37 0.97
N GLY A 193 11.14 11.10 1.30
CA GLY A 193 10.24 11.80 0.37
C GLY A 193 9.39 10.92 -0.55
N LYS A 194 9.80 9.68 -0.84
CA LYS A 194 9.07 8.71 -1.68
C LYS A 194 8.44 7.57 -0.86
N HIS A 195 8.75 7.53 0.43
CA HIS A 195 8.27 6.61 1.47
C HIS A 195 8.29 5.10 1.18
N GLY A 196 9.06 4.65 0.20
CA GLY A 196 9.31 3.23 -0.03
C GLY A 196 9.78 2.54 1.25
N SER A 197 8.97 1.58 1.75
CA SER A 197 9.27 0.90 3.01
C SER A 197 10.23 -0.26 2.80
N LEU A 198 11.26 -0.34 3.64
CA LEU A 198 12.34 -1.31 3.58
C LEU A 198 12.41 -2.14 4.86
N LEU A 199 12.72 -3.42 4.69
CA LEU A 199 12.84 -4.41 5.77
C LEU A 199 14.30 -4.65 6.16
N CYS A 200 14.54 -5.22 7.35
CA CYS A 200 15.86 -5.68 7.74
C CYS A 200 16.48 -6.58 6.67
N GLY A 201 17.74 -6.34 6.30
CA GLY A 201 18.47 -7.06 5.27
C GLY A 201 18.23 -6.58 3.83
N TRP A 202 17.52 -5.46 3.64
CA TRP A 202 17.21 -4.88 2.32
C TRP A 202 18.44 -4.69 1.42
N GLU A 203 19.62 -4.47 1.99
CA GLU A 203 20.88 -4.28 1.26
C GLU A 203 21.22 -5.47 0.37
N SER A 204 20.78 -6.66 0.77
CA SER A 204 20.98 -7.93 0.04
C SER A 204 19.76 -8.37 -0.77
N MET A 205 18.62 -7.69 -0.61
CA MET A 205 17.37 -8.02 -1.28
C MET A 205 17.37 -7.60 -2.75
N ARG A 206 16.47 -8.24 -3.50
CA ARG A 206 16.18 -7.92 -4.89
C ARG A 206 14.69 -7.64 -5.02
N ASP A 207 14.37 -6.71 -5.90
CA ASP A 207 13.01 -6.44 -6.32
C ASP A 207 12.36 -7.74 -6.85
N PRO A 208 11.22 -8.18 -6.31
CA PRO A 208 10.65 -9.48 -6.65
C PRO A 208 10.15 -9.59 -8.09
N LEU A 209 9.90 -8.46 -8.78
CA LEU A 209 9.43 -8.48 -10.16
C LEU A 209 10.58 -8.43 -11.17
N THR A 210 11.56 -7.56 -10.96
CA THR A 210 12.64 -7.26 -11.91
C THR A 210 13.96 -7.94 -11.56
N GLY A 211 14.11 -8.45 -10.33
CA GLY A 211 15.36 -9.02 -9.83
C GLY A 211 16.48 -8.01 -9.57
N ILE A 212 16.20 -6.71 -9.73
CA ILE A 212 17.17 -5.63 -9.49
C ILE A 212 17.48 -5.54 -8.00
N PRO A 213 18.75 -5.48 -7.56
CA PRO A 213 19.09 -5.28 -6.16
C PRO A 213 18.48 -4.00 -5.58
N LEU A 214 17.85 -4.06 -4.40
CA LEU A 214 17.21 -2.89 -3.80
C LEU A 214 18.21 -1.76 -3.53
N ARG A 215 19.46 -2.08 -3.19
CA ARG A 215 20.53 -1.09 -3.07
C ARG A 215 20.81 -0.31 -4.36
N LYS A 216 20.72 -0.98 -5.53
CA LYS A 216 20.85 -0.31 -6.82
C LYS A 216 19.64 0.58 -7.10
N TRP A 217 18.45 0.11 -6.70
CA TRP A 217 17.20 0.88 -6.80
C TRP A 217 17.25 2.15 -5.96
N LEU A 218 17.57 2.05 -4.66
CA LEU A 218 17.70 3.19 -3.76
C LEU A 218 18.78 4.17 -4.23
N ARG A 219 19.91 3.68 -4.75
CA ARG A 219 20.92 4.59 -5.32
C ARG A 219 20.36 5.39 -6.50
N LYS A 220 19.59 4.74 -7.38
CA LYS A 220 18.93 5.44 -8.49
C LYS A 220 17.91 6.46 -7.98
N ASN A 221 17.08 6.09 -7.00
CA ASN A 221 16.11 7.01 -6.40
C ASN A 221 16.81 8.19 -5.72
N TYR A 222 17.86 7.94 -4.94
CA TYR A 222 18.70 8.98 -4.34
C TYR A 222 19.22 9.98 -5.38
N GLU A 223 19.83 9.52 -6.47
CA GLU A 223 20.32 10.44 -7.52
C GLU A 223 19.17 11.24 -8.15
N GLN A 224 18.02 10.59 -8.37
CA GLN A 224 16.83 11.24 -8.91
C GLN A 224 16.32 12.35 -7.97
N VAL A 225 16.09 12.05 -6.69
CA VAL A 225 15.56 13.03 -5.73
C VAL A 225 16.60 14.10 -5.37
N LYS A 226 17.89 13.76 -5.39
CA LYS A 226 18.98 14.74 -5.27
C LYS A 226 18.95 15.75 -6.42
N SER A 227 18.56 15.33 -7.62
CA SER A 227 18.34 16.20 -8.79
C SER A 227 16.94 16.86 -8.85
N GLY A 228 16.17 16.83 -7.75
CA GLY A 228 14.85 17.45 -7.67
C GLY A 228 13.67 16.54 -8.04
N GLY A 229 13.91 15.24 -8.20
CA GLY A 229 12.85 14.24 -8.42
C GLY A 229 12.19 14.35 -9.79
N ARG A 230 10.99 13.78 -9.93
CA ARG A 230 10.12 14.00 -11.09
C ARG A 230 9.60 15.44 -11.10
N MET A 231 9.56 16.07 -12.28
CA MET A 231 9.03 17.44 -12.46
C MET A 231 9.63 18.47 -11.50
N PRO A 232 10.96 18.68 -11.49
CA PRO A 232 11.64 19.59 -10.56
C PRO A 232 11.16 21.05 -10.66
N ALA A 233 10.60 21.44 -11.81
CA ALA A 233 10.06 22.78 -12.03
C ALA A 233 8.55 22.93 -11.69
N HIS A 234 7.91 21.89 -11.13
CA HIS A 234 6.49 21.96 -10.79
C HIS A 234 6.23 23.07 -9.74
N PRO A 235 5.16 23.88 -9.88
CA PRO A 235 4.91 25.01 -8.98
C PRO A 235 4.85 24.66 -7.49
N LEU A 236 4.31 23.48 -7.13
CA LEU A 236 4.24 23.06 -5.72
C LEU A 236 5.62 22.79 -5.11
N LYS A 237 6.59 22.33 -5.91
CA LYS A 237 7.96 22.06 -5.42
C LYS A 237 8.71 23.31 -4.96
N LYS A 238 8.19 24.51 -5.24
CA LYS A 238 8.72 25.77 -4.67
C LYS A 238 8.59 25.83 -3.15
N PHE A 239 7.68 25.04 -2.57
CA PHE A 239 7.47 24.92 -1.13
C PHE A 239 8.11 23.67 -0.53
N TRP A 240 8.74 22.84 -1.36
CA TRP A 240 9.44 21.62 -0.94
C TRP A 240 10.96 21.84 -0.98
N PRO A 241 11.77 20.97 -0.37
CA PRO A 241 13.20 20.96 -0.62
C PRO A 241 13.51 20.81 -2.11
N ALA A 242 14.55 21.50 -2.59
CA ALA A 242 14.99 21.43 -3.99
C ALA A 242 15.47 20.02 -4.39
N GLY A 243 15.79 19.19 -3.41
CA GLY A 243 16.19 17.79 -3.53
C GLY A 243 16.70 17.29 -2.19
N PHE A 244 17.12 16.02 -2.14
CA PHE A 244 17.83 15.52 -0.97
C PHE A 244 19.25 16.11 -0.91
N ASP A 245 19.46 17.05 0.01
CA ASP A 245 20.75 17.73 0.20
C ASP A 245 21.64 16.91 1.15
N GLY A 246 22.21 15.81 0.65
CA GLY A 246 23.04 14.92 1.45
C GLY A 246 23.82 13.88 0.64
N THR A 247 24.51 12.99 1.35
CA THR A 247 25.17 11.81 0.74
C THR A 247 24.22 10.61 0.66
N PHE A 248 24.60 9.59 -0.10
CA PHE A 248 23.80 8.35 -0.15
C PHE A 248 23.76 7.65 1.21
N GLU A 249 24.84 7.77 2.00
CA GLU A 249 24.93 7.21 3.34
C GLU A 249 23.90 7.88 4.26
N GLU A 250 23.79 9.21 4.23
CA GLU A 250 22.76 9.96 4.96
C GLU A 250 21.33 9.61 4.48
N TYR A 251 21.15 9.38 3.17
CA TYR A 251 19.87 8.97 2.59
C TYR A 251 19.38 7.61 3.10
N THR A 252 20.32 6.75 3.49
CA THR A 252 20.04 5.39 3.99
C THR A 252 20.35 5.20 5.48
N ASP A 253 20.54 6.29 6.23
CA ASP A 253 20.91 6.25 7.65
C ASP A 253 19.77 5.75 8.53
N PHE A 254 18.53 6.11 8.19
CA PHE A 254 17.30 5.69 8.91
C PHE A 254 17.45 5.78 10.44
N SER A 255 17.96 6.88 10.96
CA SER A 255 18.29 7.03 12.38
C SER A 255 17.19 7.69 13.21
N VAL A 256 16.17 8.28 12.58
CA VAL A 256 15.13 9.04 13.28
C VAL A 256 13.90 8.17 13.51
N PRO A 257 13.55 7.86 14.77
CA PRO A 257 12.38 7.04 15.06
C PRO A 257 11.09 7.85 14.94
N VAL A 258 10.09 7.24 14.33
CA VAL A 258 8.68 7.67 14.35
C VAL A 258 7.87 6.50 14.89
N ASP A 259 7.09 6.70 15.96
CA ASP A 259 6.30 5.64 16.60
C ASP A 259 4.81 5.78 16.26
N PRO A 260 4.27 5.00 15.29
CA PRO A 260 2.85 5.06 14.89
C PRO A 260 1.86 4.80 16.01
N ARG A 261 2.30 4.24 17.14
CA ARG A 261 1.43 4.07 18.32
C ARG A 261 0.99 5.42 18.90
N GLU A 262 1.72 6.50 18.67
CA GLU A 262 1.30 7.86 19.07
C GLU A 262 0.00 8.23 18.39
N TRP A 263 -0.06 8.14 17.06
CA TRP A 263 -1.28 8.34 16.26
C TRP A 263 -2.41 7.41 16.70
N LEU A 264 -2.14 6.11 16.87
CA LEU A 264 -3.17 5.15 17.29
C LEU A 264 -3.68 5.37 18.72
N ARG A 265 -2.96 6.12 19.57
CA ARG A 265 -3.42 6.51 20.91
C ARG A 265 -4.26 7.79 20.85
N GLU A 266 -3.82 8.78 20.09
CA GLU A 266 -4.50 10.08 19.98
C GLU A 266 -5.77 9.99 19.15
N LYS A 267 -5.69 9.29 18.01
CA LYS A 267 -6.77 9.07 17.07
C LYS A 267 -6.85 7.56 16.79
N PRO A 268 -7.62 6.80 17.57
CA PRO A 268 -7.63 5.33 17.53
C PRO A 268 -8.37 4.79 16.29
N LEU A 269 -7.80 5.02 15.11
CA LEU A 269 -8.26 4.48 13.83
C LEU A 269 -7.86 3.01 13.72
N MET A 270 -8.61 2.17 14.41
CA MET A 270 -8.43 0.73 14.43
C MET A 270 -9.72 0.05 13.97
N PHE A 271 -9.62 -0.81 12.97
CA PHE A 271 -10.77 -1.50 12.37
C PHE A 271 -10.53 -3.00 12.28
N LYS A 272 -11.60 -3.78 12.17
CA LYS A 272 -11.53 -5.21 11.82
C LYS A 272 -12.43 -5.48 10.63
N THR A 273 -11.84 -5.66 9.46
CA THR A 273 -12.59 -5.85 8.21
C THR A 273 -11.73 -6.52 7.15
N GLN A 274 -12.37 -7.21 6.20
CA GLN A 274 -11.71 -7.69 4.99
C GLN A 274 -11.44 -6.53 4.00
N TRP A 275 -12.17 -5.42 4.14
CA TRP A 275 -12.27 -4.34 3.14
C TRP A 275 -11.52 -3.10 3.60
N ALA A 276 -10.19 -3.17 3.53
CA ALA A 276 -9.30 -2.12 4.03
C ALA A 276 -9.56 -0.78 3.34
N ASN A 277 -9.58 -0.75 2.00
CA ASN A 277 -9.77 0.48 1.24
C ASN A 277 -11.14 1.12 1.52
N ALA A 278 -12.17 0.29 1.69
CA ALA A 278 -13.51 0.76 2.02
C ALA A 278 -13.56 1.44 3.40
N ALA A 279 -12.96 0.82 4.42
CA ALA A 279 -12.90 1.42 5.76
C ALA A 279 -12.05 2.69 5.80
N LEU A 280 -10.89 2.68 5.11
CA LEU A 280 -10.03 3.87 4.97
C LEU A 280 -10.80 5.04 4.37
N PHE A 281 -11.48 4.81 3.25
CA PHE A 281 -12.18 5.85 2.49
C PHE A 281 -13.43 6.39 3.19
N THR A 282 -14.19 5.52 3.86
CA THR A 282 -15.53 5.90 4.35
C THR A 282 -15.61 6.15 5.85
N GLN A 283 -14.66 5.65 6.64
CA GLN A 283 -14.71 5.69 8.10
C GLN A 283 -13.45 6.25 8.75
N ALA A 284 -12.28 6.18 8.12
CA ALA A 284 -11.01 6.55 8.76
C ALA A 284 -10.48 7.93 8.35
N LEU A 285 -10.49 8.24 7.06
CA LEU A 285 -9.86 9.44 6.51
C LEU A 285 -10.90 10.45 6.04
N HIS A 286 -10.55 11.73 6.14
CA HIS A 286 -11.36 12.85 5.63
C HIS A 286 -10.81 13.42 4.31
N TYR A 287 -9.86 12.72 3.70
CA TYR A 287 -9.17 13.14 2.47
C TYR A 287 -8.89 11.92 1.58
N ASN A 288 -8.60 12.18 0.30
CA ASN A 288 -8.33 11.13 -0.68
C ASN A 288 -6.96 10.47 -0.48
N PHE A 289 -6.75 9.25 -0.98
CA PHE A 289 -5.47 8.54 -0.94
C PHE A 289 -5.34 7.58 -2.14
N HIS A 290 -4.14 7.12 -2.50
CA HIS A 290 -3.99 6.04 -3.49
C HIS A 290 -4.51 4.71 -2.95
N PRO A 291 -5.52 4.04 -3.54
CA PRO A 291 -5.90 2.71 -3.11
C PRO A 291 -4.75 1.72 -3.38
N LYS A 292 -4.34 0.96 -2.36
CA LYS A 292 -3.34 -0.12 -2.48
C LYS A 292 -4.04 -1.47 -2.35
N MET A 293 -3.35 -2.55 -2.74
CA MET A 293 -3.86 -3.90 -2.55
C MET A 293 -4.13 -4.14 -1.06
N GLU A 294 -5.37 -4.48 -0.69
CA GLU A 294 -5.80 -4.55 0.72
C GLU A 294 -4.97 -5.55 1.55
N TRP A 295 -4.67 -6.72 0.96
CA TRP A 295 -3.99 -7.81 1.63
C TRP A 295 -2.95 -8.51 0.74
N PRO A 296 -1.82 -8.96 1.30
CA PRO A 296 -0.70 -9.50 0.54
C PRO A 296 -1.02 -10.81 -0.19
N ASN A 297 -1.94 -11.62 0.34
CA ASN A 297 -2.42 -12.84 -0.32
C ASN A 297 -3.14 -12.55 -1.65
N ARG A 298 -3.88 -11.44 -1.78
CA ARG A 298 -4.53 -11.01 -3.03
C ARG A 298 -3.46 -10.66 -4.08
N ALA A 299 -2.38 -9.99 -3.67
CA ALA A 299 -1.25 -9.69 -4.54
C ALA A 299 -0.48 -10.95 -4.97
N HIS A 300 -0.22 -11.89 -4.05
CA HIS A 300 0.45 -13.15 -4.39
C HIS A 300 -0.39 -14.03 -5.34
N ARG A 301 -1.72 -14.05 -5.20
CA ARG A 301 -2.61 -14.74 -6.15
C ARG A 301 -2.54 -14.11 -7.54
N ALA A 302 -2.49 -12.78 -7.63
CA ALA A 302 -2.36 -12.08 -8.91
C ALA A 302 -1.03 -12.38 -9.62
N LEU A 303 0.08 -12.56 -8.88
CA LEU A 303 1.40 -12.89 -9.44
C LEU A 303 1.55 -14.35 -9.85
N ARG A 304 0.83 -15.28 -9.20
CA ARG A 304 0.97 -16.72 -9.47
C ARG A 304 0.14 -17.22 -10.64
N GLY A 305 -0.81 -16.43 -11.14
CA GLY A 305 -1.75 -16.87 -12.18
C GLY A 305 -2.63 -18.00 -11.63
N SER A 306 -3.91 -17.73 -11.41
CA SER A 306 -4.90 -18.77 -11.16
C SER A 306 -4.85 -19.86 -12.22
#